data_AF-X1G2L8-F1
#
_entry.id   AF-X1G2L8-F1
#
_cell.length_a   1.000
_cell.length_b   1.000
_cell.length_c   1.000
_cell.angle_alpha   90.00
_cell.angle_beta   90.00
_cell.angle_gamma   90.00
#
_symmetry.space_group_name_H-M   'P 1'
#
loop_
_entity.id
_entity.type
_entity.pdbx_description
1 polymer ?
#
loop_
_entity_poly.entity_id
_entity_poly.type
_entity_poly.pdbx_seq_one_letter_code
_entity_poly.pdbx_strand_id
1 'polypeptide(L)'
;MGESKKDALRVNFDKKLKLEFHGTKVTSDAGLLAFRELDEALGLTAMIEPDFSDNRKGRNTQHNIIALLRQSVYGRLAGYEDTNDAERLSVDPAMRQVVGGRAKEHTAASTSLMG
;
A
#
# COMPACT_ATOMS: atom_id res chain seq x y z
N MET A 1 -25.89 -22.86 -23.45
CA MET A 1 -25.26 -22.70 -22.12
C MET A 1 -23.85 -22.17 -22.41
N GLY A 2 -23.69 -20.85 -22.46
CA GLY A 2 -22.49 -20.20 -22.99
C GLY A 2 -21.47 -19.97 -21.88
N GLU A 3 -20.24 -20.46 -22.09
CA GLU A 3 -19.10 -20.06 -21.28
C GLU A 3 -18.94 -18.53 -21.39
N SER A 4 -19.15 -17.83 -20.27
CA SER A 4 -18.76 -16.43 -20.18
C SER A 4 -17.24 -16.39 -20.28
N LYS A 5 -16.71 -15.85 -21.38
CA LYS A 5 -15.27 -15.54 -21.50
C LYS A 5 -14.93 -14.58 -20.37
N LYS A 6 -14.37 -15.10 -19.27
CA LYS A 6 -13.69 -14.26 -18.29
C LYS A 6 -12.47 -13.70 -19.01
N ASP A 7 -12.49 -12.39 -19.27
CA ASP A 7 -11.29 -11.69 -19.71
C ASP A 7 -10.15 -12.04 -18.77
N ALA A 8 -8.98 -12.36 -19.34
CA ALA A 8 -7.80 -12.67 -18.54
C ALA A 8 -7.47 -11.48 -17.63
N LEU A 9 -7.09 -11.76 -16.38
CA LEU A 9 -6.67 -10.73 -15.43
C LEU A 9 -5.55 -9.89 -16.05
N ARG A 10 -5.74 -8.56 -16.11
CA ARG A 10 -4.74 -7.62 -16.62
C ARG A 10 -4.31 -6.68 -15.51
N VAL A 11 -3.01 -6.65 -15.28
CA VAL A 11 -2.35 -5.64 -14.43
C VAL A 11 -2.01 -4.42 -15.28
N ASN A 12 -2.16 -3.23 -14.71
CA ASN A 12 -2.02 -1.98 -15.48
C ASN A 12 -0.67 -1.30 -15.28
N PHE A 13 0.02 -1.56 -14.16
CA PHE A 13 1.25 -0.94 -13.70
C PHE A 13 1.24 0.59 -13.76
N ASP A 14 1.54 1.23 -12.64
CA ASP A 14 1.72 2.69 -12.65
C ASP A 14 2.92 3.07 -13.52
N LYS A 15 2.66 3.56 -14.74
CA LYS A 15 3.66 3.96 -15.75
C LYS A 15 4.54 5.12 -15.29
N LYS A 16 4.19 5.78 -14.18
CA LYS A 16 5.02 6.82 -13.56
C LYS A 16 6.12 6.23 -12.69
N LEU A 17 6.04 4.95 -12.31
CA LEU A 17 7.11 4.28 -11.58
C LEU A 17 8.31 4.06 -12.49
N LYS A 18 9.47 4.49 -12.00
CA LYS A 18 10.75 4.33 -12.67
C LYS A 18 11.73 3.63 -11.74
N LEU A 19 12.53 2.75 -12.30
CA LEU A 19 13.65 2.13 -11.62
C LEU A 19 14.89 2.97 -11.90
N GLU A 20 15.46 3.54 -10.85
CA GLU A 20 16.64 4.40 -10.94
C GLU A 20 17.62 4.03 -9.83
N PHE A 21 18.92 4.02 -10.15
CA PHE A 21 19.97 3.67 -9.19
C PHE A 21 20.57 4.96 -8.61
N HIS A 22 19.92 5.51 -7.59
CA HIS A 22 20.35 6.76 -6.94
C HIS A 22 21.19 6.57 -5.66
N GLY A 23 21.53 5.33 -5.27
CA GLY A 23 22.37 4.97 -4.12
C GLY A 23 21.79 5.29 -2.72
N THR A 24 20.99 6.35 -2.60
CA THR A 24 20.46 6.91 -1.34
C THR A 24 18.98 6.59 -1.10
N LYS A 25 18.24 6.24 -2.17
CA LYS A 25 16.82 5.83 -2.12
C LYS A 25 16.70 4.42 -2.68
N VAL A 26 17.03 3.44 -1.85
CA VAL A 26 17.01 2.02 -2.19
C VAL A 26 15.98 1.31 -1.32
N THR A 27 15.30 0.33 -1.89
CA THR A 27 14.33 -0.52 -1.19
C THR A 27 14.57 -1.98 -1.53
N SER A 28 14.47 -2.85 -0.52
CA SER A 28 14.44 -4.31 -0.69
C SER A 28 13.04 -4.82 -1.05
N ASP A 29 12.01 -3.99 -0.85
CA ASP A 29 10.61 -4.41 -0.81
C ASP A 29 9.88 -4.10 -2.13
N ALA A 30 10.62 -3.85 -3.21
CA ALA A 30 10.07 -3.52 -4.53
C ALA A 30 9.12 -4.59 -5.09
N GLY A 31 9.27 -5.85 -4.65
CA GLY A 31 8.35 -6.95 -5.00
C GLY A 31 6.90 -6.69 -4.60
N LEU A 32 6.66 -5.85 -3.58
CA LEU A 32 5.32 -5.44 -3.15
C LEU A 32 4.53 -4.72 -4.25
N LEU A 33 5.20 -4.10 -5.23
CA LEU A 33 4.53 -3.46 -6.36
C LEU A 33 3.69 -4.46 -7.16
N ALA A 34 4.17 -5.69 -7.35
CA ALA A 34 3.40 -6.72 -8.06
C ALA A 34 2.15 -7.14 -7.28
N PHE A 35 2.24 -7.22 -5.95
CA PHE A 35 1.09 -7.52 -5.08
C PHE A 35 0.06 -6.39 -5.11
N ARG A 36 0.51 -5.13 -5.15
CA ARG A 36 -0.37 -3.97 -5.32
C ARG A 36 -1.12 -4.02 -6.66
N GLU A 37 -0.44 -4.35 -7.75
CA GLU A 37 -1.12 -4.50 -9.04
C GLU A 37 -2.15 -5.63 -9.05
N LEU A 38 -1.86 -6.73 -8.33
CA LEU A 38 -2.81 -7.82 -8.16
C LEU A 38 -4.02 -7.40 -7.31
N ASP A 39 -3.79 -6.69 -6.19
CA ASP A 39 -4.84 -6.09 -5.36
C ASP A 39 -5.74 -5.16 -6.19
N GLU A 40 -5.16 -4.26 -6.99
CA GLU A 40 -5.89 -3.33 -7.84
C GLU A 40 -6.65 -4.05 -8.97
N ALA A 41 -6.04 -5.04 -9.62
CA ALA A 41 -6.69 -5.80 -10.69
C ALA A 41 -7.85 -6.68 -10.19
N LEU A 42 -7.77 -7.17 -8.96
CA LEU A 42 -8.83 -7.93 -8.30
C LEU A 42 -9.81 -7.05 -7.52
N GLY A 43 -9.46 -5.79 -7.27
CA GLY A 43 -10.24 -4.85 -6.47
C GLY A 43 -10.34 -5.23 -4.98
N LEU A 44 -9.40 -5.98 -4.40
CA LEU A 44 -9.56 -6.55 -3.05
C LEU A 44 -9.75 -5.46 -1.98
N THR A 45 -8.86 -4.48 -1.96
CA THR A 45 -8.94 -3.38 -1.00
C THR A 45 -10.11 -2.43 -1.31
N ALA A 46 -10.46 -2.27 -2.59
CA ALA A 46 -11.59 -1.43 -3.00
C ALA A 46 -12.94 -2.04 -2.64
N MET A 47 -13.07 -3.36 -2.67
CA MET A 47 -14.32 -4.06 -2.31
C MET A 47 -14.72 -3.86 -0.85
N ILE A 48 -13.75 -3.71 0.04
CA ILE A 48 -13.98 -3.56 1.48
C ILE A 48 -14.01 -2.08 1.92
N GLU A 49 -13.63 -1.15 1.05
CA GLU A 49 -13.62 0.29 1.35
C GLU A 49 -14.97 0.83 1.83
N PRO A 50 -16.13 0.48 1.21
CA PRO A 50 -17.43 0.95 1.65
C PRO A 50 -17.82 0.46 3.06
N ASP A 51 -17.24 -0.65 3.52
CA ASP A 51 -17.55 -1.24 4.82
C ASP A 51 -16.77 -0.58 5.97
N PHE A 52 -15.77 0.26 5.66
CA PHE A 52 -15.03 1.00 6.67
C PHE A 52 -15.72 2.31 7.05
N SER A 53 -16.10 2.42 8.32
CA SER A 53 -16.47 3.69 8.95
C SER A 53 -15.31 4.21 9.81
N ASP A 54 -14.71 5.33 9.40
CA ASP A 54 -13.59 5.93 10.12
C ASP A 54 -14.08 6.85 11.25
N ASN A 55 -14.08 6.32 12.47
CA ASN A 55 -14.50 7.04 13.67
C ASN A 55 -13.37 7.86 14.33
N ARG A 56 -12.17 7.87 13.73
CA ARG A 56 -11.03 8.63 14.27
C ARG A 56 -11.25 10.13 14.05
N LYS A 57 -10.65 10.96 14.90
CA LYS A 57 -10.83 12.42 14.89
C LYS A 57 -9.49 13.16 14.90
N GLY A 58 -9.53 14.42 14.50
CA GLY A 58 -8.38 15.34 14.59
C GLY A 58 -7.18 14.85 13.78
N ARG A 59 -5.99 14.83 14.39
CA ARG A 59 -4.74 14.48 13.71
C ARG A 59 -4.63 13.00 13.33
N ASN A 60 -5.52 12.14 13.82
CA ASN A 60 -5.49 10.71 13.55
C ASN A 60 -6.13 10.32 12.20
N THR A 61 -6.77 11.25 11.49
CA THR A 61 -7.36 11.03 10.15
C THR A 61 -6.42 11.42 9.01
N GLN A 62 -5.17 11.82 9.30
CA GLN A 62 -4.18 12.18 8.28
C GLN A 62 -3.90 11.05 7.28
N HIS A 63 -4.00 9.79 7.73
CA HIS A 63 -3.90 8.60 6.89
C HIS A 63 -5.29 7.96 6.77
N ASN A 64 -5.79 7.84 5.54
CA ASN A 64 -7.03 7.11 5.24
C ASN A 64 -6.94 5.68 5.82
N ILE A 65 -8.04 5.16 6.36
CA ILE A 65 -8.15 3.79 6.84
C ILE A 65 -7.70 2.75 5.79
N ILE A 66 -7.95 3.01 4.51
CA ILE A 66 -7.48 2.15 3.40
C ILE A 66 -5.96 2.18 3.25
N ALA A 67 -5.34 3.34 3.43
CA ALA A 67 -3.89 3.45 3.41
C ALA A 67 -3.27 2.67 4.58
N LEU A 68 -3.87 2.76 5.77
CA LEU A 68 -3.43 1.98 6.94
C LEU A 68 -3.63 0.48 6.75
N LEU A 69 -4.74 0.07 6.14
CA LEU A 69 -4.97 -1.33 5.83
C LEU A 69 -3.93 -1.86 4.85
N ARG A 70 -3.64 -1.12 3.78
CA ARG A 70 -2.58 -1.47 2.82
C ARG A 70 -1.22 -1.56 3.49
N GLN A 71 -0.85 -0.61 4.34
CA GLN A 71 0.38 -0.67 5.12
C GLN A 71 0.44 -1.95 5.97
N SER A 72 -0.67 -2.29 6.63
CA SER A 72 -0.81 -3.48 7.48
C SER A 72 -0.67 -4.79 6.69
N VAL A 73 -1.30 -4.88 5.52
CA VAL A 73 -1.26 -6.06 4.65
C VAL A 73 0.10 -6.23 3.99
N TYR A 74 0.61 -5.17 3.35
CA TYR A 74 1.90 -5.22 2.65
C TYR A 74 3.08 -5.33 3.60
N GLY A 75 3.00 -4.75 4.80
CA GLY A 75 3.99 -4.96 5.86
C GLY A 75 4.12 -6.44 6.22
N ARG A 76 3.01 -7.13 6.50
CA ARG A 76 3.02 -8.58 6.77
C ARG A 76 3.53 -9.40 5.59
N LEU A 77 3.14 -9.06 4.37
CA LEU A 77 3.64 -9.73 3.17
C LEU A 77 5.16 -9.60 3.00
N ALA A 78 5.75 -8.50 3.47
CA ALA A 78 7.20 -8.27 3.47
C ALA A 78 7.90 -8.78 4.75
N GLY A 79 7.19 -9.42 5.68
CA GLY A 79 7.75 -9.97 6.91
C GLY A 79 7.78 -9.01 8.11
N TYR A 80 7.12 -7.85 8.02
CA TYR A 80 7.05 -6.84 9.08
C TYR A 80 5.71 -6.93 9.83
N GLU A 81 5.54 -7.99 10.60
CA GLU A 81 4.26 -8.34 11.25
C GLU A 81 3.98 -7.60 12.55
N ASP A 82 5.01 -7.16 13.26
CA ASP A 82 4.92 -6.56 14.60
C ASP A 82 4.81 -5.03 14.61
N THR A 83 4.89 -4.40 13.42
CA THR A 83 4.80 -2.95 13.21
C THR A 83 5.91 -2.11 13.86
N ASN A 84 7.00 -2.72 14.35
CA ASN A 84 8.14 -2.00 14.92
C ASN A 84 8.92 -1.20 13.85
N ASP A 85 8.89 -1.67 12.60
CA ASP A 85 9.55 -1.08 11.44
C ASP A 85 8.73 0.04 10.78
N ALA A 86 7.53 0.35 11.30
CA ALA A 86 6.60 1.27 10.66
C ALA A 86 7.21 2.64 10.39
N GLU A 87 8.08 3.14 11.27
CA GLU A 87 8.78 4.42 11.08
C GLU A 87 9.76 4.35 9.90
N ARG A 88 10.60 3.31 9.84
CA ARG A 88 11.55 3.08 8.74
C ARG A 88 10.81 2.89 7.40
N LEU A 89 9.76 2.08 7.41
CA LEU A 89 8.94 1.80 6.22
C LEU A 89 8.10 3.00 5.79
N SER A 90 7.87 3.99 6.67
CA SER A 90 7.13 5.21 6.33
C SER A 90 7.80 6.03 5.23
N VAL A 91 9.12 5.94 5.11
CA VAL A 91 9.92 6.65 4.10
C VAL A 91 10.40 5.75 2.97
N ASP A 92 10.20 4.44 3.08
CA ASP A 92 10.58 3.47 2.05
C ASP A 92 9.81 3.77 0.74
N PRO A 93 10.50 3.88 -0.40
CA PRO A 93 9.87 4.27 -1.66
C PRO A 93 8.88 3.22 -2.19
N ALA A 94 9.11 1.91 -1.98
CA ALA A 94 8.14 0.89 -2.39
C ALA A 94 6.92 0.92 -1.47
N MET A 95 7.13 0.99 -0.16
CA MET A 95 6.05 1.04 0.82
C MET A 95 5.12 2.23 0.58
N ARG A 96 5.69 3.42 0.34
CA ARG A 96 4.95 4.64 -0.02
C ARG A 96 4.07 4.46 -1.26
N GLN A 97 4.56 3.70 -2.24
CA GLN A 97 3.82 3.45 -3.48
C GLN A 97 2.70 2.44 -3.32
N VAL A 98 2.88 1.40 -2.50
CA VAL A 98 1.84 0.38 -2.26
C VAL A 98 0.76 0.84 -1.27
N VAL A 99 1.12 1.69 -0.30
CA VAL A 99 0.15 2.36 0.58
C VAL A 99 -0.71 3.36 -0.20
N GLY A 100 -0.09 4.16 -1.07
CA GLY A 100 -0.81 5.07 -1.97
C GLY A 100 -1.40 6.30 -1.29
N GLY A 101 -2.24 7.04 -2.04
CA GLY A 101 -2.82 8.31 -1.58
C GLY A 101 -1.75 9.32 -1.16
N ARG A 102 -1.91 9.91 0.03
CA ARG A 102 -0.96 10.86 0.62
C ARG A 102 0.46 10.30 0.76
N ALA A 103 0.61 8.98 0.94
CA ALA A 103 1.91 8.32 1.09
C ALA A 103 2.79 8.40 -0.16
N LYS A 104 2.22 8.63 -1.35
CA LYS A 104 3.03 8.80 -2.57
C LYS A 104 3.93 10.04 -2.46
N GLU A 105 3.43 11.10 -1.82
CA GLU A 105 4.12 12.39 -1.70
C GLU A 105 4.66 12.67 -0.28
N HIS A 106 4.08 12.03 0.74
CA HIS A 106 4.48 12.12 2.15
C HIS A 106 4.82 10.75 2.76
N THR A 107 5.04 10.68 4.07
CA THR A 107 5.30 9.42 4.76
C THR A 107 4.09 8.49 4.72
N ALA A 108 4.34 7.19 4.62
CA ALA A 108 3.30 6.17 4.49
C ALA A 108 2.61 5.82 5.80
N ALA A 109 3.30 5.96 6.94
CA ALA A 109 2.86 5.40 8.21
C ALA A 109 2.36 6.44 9.22
N SER A 110 1.39 5.98 10.02
CA SER A 110 1.23 6.39 11.41
C SER A 110 2.29 5.68 12.23
N THR A 111 3.06 6.41 13.04
CA THR A 111 4.04 5.82 13.96
C THR A 111 3.33 5.03 15.04
N SER A 112 3.87 3.87 15.44
CA SER A 112 3.37 3.04 16.55
C SER A 112 3.71 3.60 17.93
N LEU A 113 4.44 4.71 18.00
CA LEU A 113 4.67 5.45 19.24
C LEU A 113 3.36 6.04 19.76
N MET A 114 2.77 5.36 20.75
CA MET A 114 1.87 6.01 21.70
C MET A 114 2.73 7.01 22.49
N GLY A 115 2.55 8.29 22.21
CA GLY A 115 2.90 9.37 23.13
C GLY A 115 1.83 9.52 24.20
#